data_AF-A0A6V7KVR6-F1
#
_entry.id   AF-A0A6V7KVR6-F1
#
_cell.length_a   1.000
_cell.length_b   1.000
_cell.length_c   1.000
_cell.angle_alpha   90.00
_cell.angle_beta   90.00
_cell.angle_gamma   90.00
#
_symmetry.space_group_name_H-M   'P 1'
#
loop_
_entity.id
_entity.type
_entity.pdbx_description
1 polymer ?
#
loop_
_entity_poly.entity_id
_entity_poly.type
_entity_poly.pdbx_seq_one_letter_code
_entity_poly.pdbx_strand_id
1 'polypeptide(L)'
;DPHEDLILADGIERLCDDLQLSPDDFKVLVLAWKLDAEQMCQFSRKEFVNGLKELKVDSVRGIQKRLPEVVRELKDNGDMFRELYRFTFRFGLDVTTGQRILPLDMAVVLWKLVFTI
;
A
#
# COMPACT_ATOMS: atom_id res chain seq x y z
N ASP A 1 9.40 4.30 -16.24
CA ASP A 1 9.87 4.92 -17.50
C ASP A 1 10.12 6.40 -17.22
N PRO A 2 11.24 7.03 -17.66
CA PRO A 2 11.44 8.47 -17.51
C PRO A 2 10.32 9.36 -18.10
N HIS A 3 9.41 8.80 -18.89
CA HIS A 3 8.28 9.49 -19.52
C HIS A 3 6.93 9.30 -18.81
N GLU A 4 6.83 8.43 -17.81
CA GLU A 4 5.59 8.23 -17.06
C GLU A 4 5.70 8.84 -15.67
N ASP A 5 4.69 9.62 -15.26
CA ASP A 5 4.59 10.23 -13.92
C ASP A 5 4.11 9.22 -12.87
N LEU A 6 4.71 8.02 -12.92
CA LEU A 6 4.40 6.82 -12.16
C LEU A 6 5.66 6.23 -11.54
N ILE A 7 5.55 5.81 -10.28
CA ILE A 7 6.48 4.90 -9.62
C ILE A 7 5.99 3.49 -9.95
N LEU A 8 6.67 2.79 -10.87
CA LEU A 8 6.34 1.41 -11.25
C LEU A 8 7.02 0.40 -10.31
N ALA A 9 6.87 -0.90 -10.59
CA ALA A 9 7.40 -2.01 -9.78
C ALA A 9 8.85 -1.80 -9.31
N ASP A 10 9.80 -1.54 -10.21
CA ASP A 10 11.21 -1.29 -9.86
C ASP A 10 11.40 -0.11 -8.91
N GLY A 11 10.56 0.93 -9.04
CA GLY A 11 10.57 2.09 -8.17
C GLY A 11 10.00 1.77 -6.78
N ILE A 12 8.97 0.92 -6.73
CA ILE A 12 8.38 0.44 -5.46
C ILE A 12 9.36 -0.49 -4.75
N GLU A 13 10.06 -1.38 -5.45
CA GLU A 13 11.10 -2.23 -4.86
C GLU A 13 12.20 -1.39 -4.22
N ARG A 14 12.73 -0.39 -4.95
CA ARG A 14 13.72 0.54 -4.41
C ARG A 14 13.20 1.34 -3.21
N LEU A 15 11.94 1.75 -3.23
CA LEU A 15 11.31 2.41 -2.09
C LEU A 15 11.22 1.45 -0.90
N CYS A 16 10.86 0.19 -1.10
CA CYS A 16 10.82 -0.82 -0.05
C CYS A 16 12.21 -1.05 0.56
N ASP A 17 13.25 -1.13 -0.27
CA ASP A 17 14.65 -1.23 0.17
C ASP A 17 15.07 -0.02 1.03
N ASP A 18 14.77 1.20 0.56
CA ASP A 18 15.03 2.44 1.29
C ASP A 18 14.28 2.47 2.64
N LEU A 19 13.06 1.91 2.67
CA LEU A 19 12.25 1.76 3.88
C LEU A 19 12.69 0.58 4.76
N GLN A 20 13.59 -0.29 4.29
CA GLN A 20 14.02 -1.53 4.94
C GLN A 20 12.85 -2.50 5.19
N LEU A 21 11.99 -2.65 4.19
CA LEU A 21 10.82 -3.52 4.21
C LEU A 21 10.88 -4.49 3.03
N SER A 22 10.38 -5.70 3.23
CA SER A 22 10.09 -6.59 2.11
C SER A 22 8.86 -6.08 1.35
N PRO A 23 8.78 -6.21 0.02
CA PRO A 23 7.59 -5.81 -0.76
C PRO A 23 6.28 -6.49 -0.32
N ASP A 24 6.38 -7.64 0.34
CA ASP A 24 5.27 -8.40 0.93
C ASP A 24 5.05 -8.12 2.43
N ASP A 25 5.71 -7.12 3.02
CA ASP A 25 5.47 -6.72 4.42
C ASP A 25 4.12 -6.01 4.56
N PHE A 26 3.39 -6.30 5.64
CA PHE A 26 2.12 -5.65 5.95
C PHE A 26 2.22 -4.11 5.96
N LYS A 27 3.37 -3.55 6.34
CA LYS A 27 3.62 -2.11 6.31
C LYS A 27 3.60 -1.53 4.88
N VAL A 28 3.96 -2.31 3.87
CA VAL A 28 3.87 -1.90 2.46
C VAL A 28 2.41 -1.83 2.03
N LEU A 29 1.57 -2.78 2.46
CA LEU A 29 0.12 -2.70 2.24
C LEU A 29 -0.50 -1.49 2.95
N VAL A 30 -0.07 -1.19 4.18
CA VAL A 30 -0.52 0.01 4.91
C VAL A 30 -0.07 1.28 4.21
N LEU A 31 1.15 1.31 3.65
CA LEU A 31 1.61 2.42 2.84
C LEU A 31 0.71 2.60 1.61
N ALA A 32 0.47 1.54 0.83
CA ALA A 32 -0.40 1.59 -0.34
C ALA A 32 -1.81 2.10 0.01
N TRP A 33 -2.37 1.65 1.14
CA TRP A 33 -3.65 2.15 1.64
C TRP A 33 -3.62 3.64 1.98
N LYS A 34 -2.56 4.12 2.63
CA LYS A 34 -2.41 5.54 2.98
C LYS A 34 -2.11 6.44 1.79
N LEU A 35 -1.63 5.87 0.69
CA LEU A 35 -1.50 6.55 -0.59
C LEU A 35 -2.78 6.49 -1.44
N ASP A 36 -3.81 5.76 -0.98
CA ASP A 36 -5.04 5.43 -1.73
C ASP A 36 -4.73 4.87 -3.12
N ALA A 37 -3.77 3.93 -3.17
CA ALA A 37 -3.29 3.37 -4.42
C ALA A 37 -4.37 2.59 -5.16
N GLU A 38 -4.64 2.99 -6.42
CA GLU A 38 -5.67 2.38 -7.26
C GLU A 38 -5.24 1.02 -7.82
N GLN A 39 -3.94 0.81 -8.06
CA GLN A 39 -3.42 -0.38 -8.73
C GLN A 39 -2.16 -0.91 -8.07
N MET A 40 -2.04 -2.24 -7.99
CA MET A 40 -0.81 -2.91 -7.55
C MET A 40 0.39 -2.61 -8.44
N CYS A 41 1.57 -2.63 -7.82
CA CYS A 41 2.85 -2.43 -8.49
C CYS A 41 3.02 -1.07 -9.19
N GLN A 42 2.17 -0.09 -8.88
CA GLN A 42 2.37 1.29 -9.30
C GLN A 42 1.84 2.30 -8.27
N PHE A 43 2.48 3.47 -8.22
CA PHE A 43 1.92 4.68 -7.60
C PHE A 43 2.04 5.84 -8.57
N SER A 44 0.93 6.50 -8.87
CA SER A 44 0.95 7.80 -9.52
C SER A 44 1.56 8.86 -8.62
N ARG A 45 2.12 9.92 -9.23
CA ARG A 45 2.60 11.08 -8.47
C ARG A 45 1.53 11.68 -7.57
N LYS A 46 0.26 11.66 -7.99
CA LYS A 46 -0.86 12.19 -7.21
C LYS A 46 -1.09 11.39 -5.94
N GLU A 47 -1.20 10.07 -6.04
CA GLU A 47 -1.34 9.15 -4.89
C GLU A 47 -0.17 9.32 -3.93
N PHE A 48 1.06 9.28 -4.45
CA PHE A 48 2.27 9.40 -3.66
C PHE A 48 2.34 10.74 -2.90
N VAL A 49 2.20 11.87 -3.61
CA VAL A 49 2.34 13.19 -2.99
C VAL A 49 1.19 13.50 -2.03
N ASN A 50 -0.04 13.14 -2.37
CA ASN A 50 -1.18 13.42 -1.49
C ASN A 50 -1.17 12.53 -0.25
N GLY A 51 -0.92 11.22 -0.41
CA GLY A 51 -0.86 10.31 0.72
C GLY A 51 0.26 10.62 1.70
N LEU A 52 1.44 11.03 1.20
CA LEU A 52 2.52 11.47 2.08
C LEU A 52 2.18 12.78 2.83
N LYS A 53 1.47 13.71 2.19
CA LYS A 53 0.96 14.92 2.87
C LYS A 53 -0.06 14.57 3.96
N GLU A 54 -0.97 13.64 3.70
CA GLU A 54 -1.95 13.17 4.69
C GLU A 54 -1.27 12.44 5.87
N LEU A 55 -0.22 11.67 5.57
CA LEU A 55 0.66 11.05 6.56
C LEU A 55 1.56 12.07 7.29
N LYS A 56 1.63 13.32 6.82
CA LYS A 56 2.49 14.40 7.33
C LYS A 56 3.97 14.04 7.33
N VAL A 57 4.42 13.43 6.25
CA VAL A 57 5.82 13.03 6.04
C VAL A 57 6.30 13.48 4.65
N ASP A 58 7.58 13.83 4.55
CA ASP A 58 8.20 14.33 3.31
C ASP A 58 9.57 13.67 3.03
N SER A 59 9.91 12.63 3.78
CA SER A 59 11.18 11.90 3.67
C SER A 59 11.00 10.41 3.96
N VAL A 60 11.87 9.58 3.38
CA VAL A 60 11.92 8.13 3.62
C VAL A 60 11.98 7.83 5.12
N ARG A 61 12.84 8.55 5.86
CA ARG A 61 12.97 8.39 7.31
C ARG A 61 11.69 8.79 8.06
N GLY A 62 10.93 9.75 7.55
CA GLY A 62 9.60 10.11 8.07
C GLY A 62 8.62 8.96 7.90
N ILE A 63 8.56 8.35 6.71
CA ILE A 63 7.71 7.20 6.41
C ILE A 63 8.07 6.01 7.32
N GLN A 64 9.36 5.68 7.46
CA GLN A 64 9.83 4.59 8.33
C GLN A 64 9.38 4.74 9.79
N LYS A 65 9.30 5.98 10.29
CA LYS A 65 8.83 6.25 11.66
C LYS A 65 7.31 6.23 11.77
N ARG A 66 6.60 6.74 10.77
CA ARG A 66 5.14 6.88 10.80
C ARG A 66 4.42 5.56 10.56
N LEU A 67 4.92 4.68 9.70
CA LEU A 67 4.27 3.39 9.40
C LEU A 67 4.02 2.52 10.65
N PRO A 68 4.99 2.31 11.57
CA PRO A 68 4.75 1.58 12.82
C PRO A 68 3.71 2.23 13.75
N GLU A 69 3.52 3.55 13.69
CA GLU A 69 2.45 4.23 14.44
C GLU A 69 1.09 3.91 13.84
N VAL A 70 0.96 4.01 12.50
CA VAL A 70 -0.28 3.68 11.79
C VAL A 70 -0.67 2.21 11.98
N VAL A 71 0.29 1.28 12.00
CA VAL A 71 0.03 -0.12 12.31
C VAL A 71 -0.54 -0.30 13.73
N ARG A 72 -0.01 0.42 14.72
CA ARG A 72 -0.56 0.40 16.08
C ARG A 72 -1.98 0.97 16.12
N GLU A 73 -2.22 2.10 15.45
CA GLU A 73 -3.57 2.69 15.32
C GLU A 73 -4.57 1.69 14.71
N LEU A 74 -4.16 0.92 13.69
CA LEU A 74 -4.98 -0.11 13.05
C LEU A 74 -5.33 -1.28 13.99
N LYS A 75 -4.42 -1.66 14.89
CA LYS A 75 -4.67 -2.73 15.89
C LYS A 75 -5.73 -2.31 16.91
N ASP A 76 -5.68 -1.05 17.31
CA ASP A 76 -6.54 -0.51 18.36
C ASP A 76 -7.87 0.02 17.82
N ASN A 77 -7.99 0.23 16.49
CA ASN A 77 -9.17 0.78 15.83
C ASN A 77 -9.76 -0.18 14.78
N GLY A 78 -10.80 -0.91 15.18
CA GLY A 78 -11.50 -1.86 14.32
C GLY A 78 -12.18 -1.24 13.08
N ASP A 79 -12.54 0.05 13.13
CA ASP A 79 -13.11 0.74 11.97
C ASP A 79 -12.04 1.05 10.91
N MET A 80 -10.86 1.51 11.34
CA MET A 80 -9.72 1.70 10.43
C MET A 80 -9.27 0.38 9.81
N PHE A 81 -9.24 -0.72 10.59
CA PHE A 81 -8.93 -2.03 10.04
C PHE A 81 -9.98 -2.47 9.00
N ARG A 82 -11.27 -2.18 9.22
CA ARG A 82 -12.33 -2.47 8.24
C ARG A 82 -12.13 -1.70 6.94
N GLU A 83 -11.67 -0.47 7.00
CA GLU A 83 -11.31 0.34 5.82
C GLU A 83 -10.13 -0.26 5.07
N LEU A 84 -9.05 -0.62 5.77
CA LEU A 84 -7.89 -1.30 5.19
C LEU A 84 -8.27 -2.63 4.53
N TYR A 85 -9.11 -3.44 5.19
CA TYR A 85 -9.59 -4.69 4.64
C TYR A 85 -10.37 -4.49 3.33
N ARG A 86 -11.27 -3.49 3.28
CA ARG A 86 -12.01 -3.13 2.06
C ARG A 86 -11.10 -2.59 0.97
N PHE A 87 -10.11 -1.78 1.34
CA PHE A 87 -9.09 -1.31 0.41
C PHE A 87 -8.33 -2.48 -0.22
N THR A 88 -7.91 -3.46 0.59
CA THR A 88 -7.06 -4.56 0.13
C THR A 88 -7.69 -5.37 -0.99
N PHE A 89 -9.01 -5.60 -0.93
CA PHE A 89 -9.74 -6.26 -2.02
C PHE A 89 -9.66 -5.46 -3.32
N ARG A 90 -9.87 -4.14 -3.25
CA ARG A 90 -9.78 -3.25 -4.43
C ARG A 90 -8.35 -3.19 -4.97
N PHE A 91 -7.37 -3.10 -4.09
CA PHE A 91 -5.96 -3.06 -4.43
C PHE A 91 -5.50 -4.32 -5.19
N GLY A 92 -5.99 -5.50 -4.78
CA GLY A 92 -5.69 -6.76 -5.46
C GLY A 92 -6.46 -7.03 -6.75
N LEU A 93 -7.53 -6.27 -7.01
CA LEU A 93 -8.30 -6.43 -8.23
C LEU A 93 -7.58 -5.77 -9.39
N ASP A 94 -7.39 -6.52 -10.47
CA ASP A 94 -6.94 -5.92 -11.73
C ASP A 94 -8.10 -5.17 -12.39
N VAL A 95 -8.18 -3.86 -12.12
CA VAL A 95 -9.17 -2.96 -12.69
C VAL A 95 -9.01 -2.77 -14.20
N THR A 96 -7.82 -2.98 -14.75
CA THR A 96 -7.55 -2.80 -16.19
C THR A 96 -8.20 -3.89 -17.05
N THR A 97 -8.36 -5.08 -16.48
CA THR A 97 -9.03 -6.22 -17.13
C THR A 97 -10.55 -6.22 -16.93
N GLY A 98 -11.09 -5.30 -16.12
CA GLY A 98 -12.51 -5.23 -15.80
C GLY A 98 -13.02 -6.36 -14.89
N GLN A 99 -12.11 -7.10 -14.25
CA GLN A 99 -12.46 -8.18 -13.34
C GLN A 99 -13.18 -7.65 -12.09
N ARG A 100 -14.25 -8.34 -11.71
CA ARG A 100 -15.03 -8.05 -10.49
C ARG A 100 -14.78 -9.04 -9.35
N ILE A 101 -13.97 -10.05 -9.61
CA ILE A 101 -13.66 -11.15 -8.70
C ILE A 101 -12.15 -11.23 -8.57
N LEU A 102 -11.68 -11.22 -7.32
CA LEU A 102 -10.28 -11.38 -7.01
C LEU A 102 -9.88 -12.85 -7.27
N PRO A 103 -8.83 -13.13 -8.07
CA PRO A 103 -8.34 -14.48 -8.26
C PRO A 103 -8.02 -15.15 -6.93
N LEU A 104 -8.34 -16.45 -6.79
CA LEU A 104 -8.19 -17.18 -5.52
C LEU A 104 -6.77 -17.08 -4.97
N ASP A 105 -5.75 -17.22 -5.82
CA ASP A 105 -4.35 -17.17 -5.40
C ASP A 105 -3.98 -15.81 -4.81
N MET A 106 -4.44 -14.72 -5.44
CA MET A 106 -4.26 -13.36 -4.93
C MET A 106 -5.04 -13.13 -3.65
N ALA A 107 -6.28 -13.63 -3.58
CA ALA A 107 -7.10 -13.55 -2.38
C ALA A 107 -6.41 -14.22 -1.19
N VAL A 108 -5.83 -15.42 -1.38
CA VAL A 108 -5.10 -16.13 -0.32
C VAL A 108 -3.87 -15.37 0.15
N VAL A 109 -3.08 -14.81 -0.77
CA VAL A 109 -1.88 -14.02 -0.45
C VAL A 109 -2.27 -12.78 0.36
N LEU A 110 -3.23 -12.00 -0.13
CA LEU A 110 -3.69 -10.79 0.54
C LEU A 110 -4.35 -11.08 1.89
N TRP A 111 -5.09 -12.19 2.01
CA TRP A 111 -5.69 -12.60 3.27
C TRP A 111 -4.61 -12.93 4.30
N LYS A 112 -3.58 -13.71 3.92
CA LYS A 112 -2.45 -13.97 4.82
C LYS A 112 -1.75 -12.67 5.24
N LEU A 113 -1.58 -11.74 4.29
CA LEU A 113 -0.93 -10.46 4.54
C LEU A 113 -1.73 -9.58 5.52
N VAL A 114 -3.02 -9.35 5.26
CA VAL A 114 -3.88 -8.45 6.06
C VAL A 114 -3.98 -8.90 7.53
N PHE A 115 -3.99 -10.21 7.77
CA PHE A 115 -4.07 -10.77 9.13
C PHE A 115 -2.70 -11.07 9.75
N THR A 116 -1.61 -10.58 9.17
CA THR A 116 -0.28 -10.56 9.80
C THR A 116 -0.11 -9.36 10.76
N ILE A 117 -1.13 -8.49 10.85
CA ILE A 117 -1.12 -7.28 11.66
C ILE A 117 -0.62 -7.49 13.09
#